data_AF-A0A2U1IJK5-F1
#
_entry.id   AF-A0A2U1IJK5-F1
#
_cell.length_a   1.000
_cell.length_b   1.000
_cell.length_c   1.000
_cell.angle_alpha   90.00
_cell.angle_beta   90.00
_cell.angle_gamma   90.00
#
_symmetry.space_group_name_H-M   'P 1'
#
loop_
_entity.id
_entity.type
_entity.pdbx_description
1 polymer ?
#
loop_
_entity_poly.entity_id
_entity_poly.type
_entity_poly.pdbx_seq_one_letter_code
_entity_poly.pdbx_strand_id
1 'polypeptide(L)'
;MITVKQIIPSRGGAVTSGITFGGQTAEVVVWPVNPDGDPLTLVASIDCSKIKGDIKNNSLPGAGVLYVFSTYSKSDYFLENITYSGDPSELESILSGYTLVVRSEGGVFQASPVDSIPEVATELKDRKIEEEDFPVFSMLSDSAPHGMILPETLTVEYDFICQLYSSDFSEPFKDIFYLTDAVGYLFLKKNGSGEGMFFVQTG
;
A
#
# COMPACT_ATOMS: atom_id res chain seq x y z
N MET A 1 10.67 -20.34 -9.46
CA MET A 1 11.42 -19.08 -9.20
C MET A 1 10.81 -17.93 -9.99
N ILE A 2 10.34 -16.91 -9.27
CA ILE A 2 9.81 -15.66 -9.82
C ILE A 2 10.80 -14.53 -9.51
N THR A 3 10.92 -13.55 -10.41
CA THR A 3 11.68 -12.32 -10.15
C THR A 3 10.70 -11.21 -9.77
N VAL A 4 10.88 -10.65 -8.58
CA VAL A 4 10.10 -9.53 -8.05
C VAL A 4 11.00 -8.31 -7.87
N LYS A 5 10.39 -7.13 -7.68
CA LYS A 5 11.12 -5.90 -7.38
C LYS A 5 10.98 -5.61 -5.89
N GLN A 6 12.02 -5.92 -5.11
CA GLN A 6 12.04 -5.58 -3.70
C GLN A 6 12.10 -4.05 -3.55
N ILE A 7 11.22 -3.52 -2.72
CA ILE A 7 11.19 -2.11 -2.32
C ILE A 7 12.05 -1.98 -1.06
N ILE A 8 13.12 -1.18 -1.13
CA ILE A 8 14.08 -1.02 -0.03
C ILE A 8 14.09 0.45 0.39
N PRO A 9 13.83 0.78 1.67
CA PRO A 9 13.95 2.15 2.18
C PRO A 9 15.39 2.67 2.02
N SER A 10 15.56 3.75 1.25
CA SER A 10 16.85 4.37 1.02
C SER A 10 17.17 5.38 2.12
N ARG A 11 18.36 5.23 2.72
CA ARG A 11 18.86 6.15 3.75
C ARG A 11 19.65 7.34 3.16
N GLY A 12 19.70 7.49 1.83
CA GLY A 12 20.49 8.51 1.13
C GLY A 12 19.71 9.14 -0.03
N GLY A 13 19.32 10.41 0.13
CA GLY A 13 18.33 11.09 -0.71
C GLY A 13 18.78 11.56 -2.10
N ALA A 14 18.92 10.65 -3.06
CA ALA A 14 19.06 11.07 -4.46
C ALA A 14 18.30 10.22 -5.49
N VAL A 15 18.01 8.95 -5.20
CA VAL A 15 17.29 8.08 -6.14
C VAL A 15 16.01 7.59 -5.47
N THR A 16 14.87 8.09 -5.96
CA THR A 16 13.54 7.55 -5.66
C THR A 16 13.14 6.64 -6.82
N SER A 17 12.71 5.43 -6.50
CA SER A 17 12.08 4.50 -7.43
C SER A 17 10.72 4.96 -7.95
N GLY A 18 10.20 6.08 -7.43
CA GLY A 18 8.80 6.45 -7.56
C GLY A 18 7.93 5.96 -6.41
N ILE A 19 8.47 5.18 -5.48
CA ILE A 19 7.78 4.81 -4.24
C ILE A 19 8.44 5.52 -3.06
N THR A 20 7.59 6.10 -2.22
CA THR A 20 7.96 6.75 -0.96
C THR A 20 7.10 6.17 0.15
N PHE A 21 7.71 5.77 1.25
CA PHE A 21 7.00 5.37 2.47
C PHE A 21 6.74 6.60 3.32
N GLY A 22 5.54 6.65 3.92
CA GLY A 22 5.12 7.76 4.75
C GLY A 22 5.03 9.09 4.01
N GLY A 23 5.19 10.17 4.76
CA GLY A 23 5.06 11.53 4.26
C GLY A 23 4.07 12.35 5.08
N GLN A 24 4.37 13.64 5.21
CA GLN A 24 3.50 14.59 5.92
C GLN A 24 2.47 15.26 5.01
N THR A 25 2.54 15.03 3.71
CA THR A 25 1.66 15.67 2.73
C THR A 25 1.18 14.70 1.69
N ALA A 26 -0.07 14.85 1.27
CA ALA A 26 -0.65 14.13 0.15
C ALA A 26 -1.46 15.09 -0.71
N GLU A 27 -1.56 14.78 -2.00
CA GLU A 27 -2.34 15.57 -2.94
C GLU A 27 -3.78 15.04 -2.95
N VAL A 28 -4.59 15.59 -2.05
CA VAL A 28 -5.98 15.18 -1.81
C VAL A 28 -6.83 16.43 -1.61
N VAL A 29 -8.11 16.39 -2.02
CA VAL A 29 -9.01 17.55 -1.84
C VAL A 29 -9.24 17.84 -0.36
N VAL A 30 -9.48 16.78 0.42
CA VAL A 30 -9.63 16.80 1.88
C VAL A 30 -8.86 15.59 2.41
N TRP A 31 -8.21 15.75 3.57
CA TRP A 31 -7.52 14.63 4.21
C TRP A 31 -8.54 13.55 4.59
N PRO A 32 -8.33 12.28 4.19
CA PRO A 32 -9.32 11.24 4.42
C PRO A 32 -9.42 10.87 5.90
N VAL A 33 -10.63 10.56 6.34
CA VAL A 33 -10.95 10.07 7.68
C VAL A 33 -11.57 8.68 7.58
N ASN A 34 -11.36 7.85 8.59
CA ASN A 34 -12.02 6.55 8.71
C ASN A 34 -13.50 6.73 9.13
N PRO A 35 -14.30 5.63 9.17
CA PRO A 35 -15.69 5.67 9.62
C PRO A 35 -15.91 6.22 11.05
N ASP A 36 -14.91 6.11 11.93
CA ASP A 36 -14.95 6.64 13.30
C ASP A 36 -14.66 8.14 13.36
N GLY A 37 -14.22 8.74 12.25
CA GLY A 37 -13.87 10.15 12.13
C GLY A 37 -12.39 10.47 12.39
N ASP A 38 -11.55 9.46 12.62
CA ASP A 38 -10.12 9.63 12.81
C ASP A 38 -9.40 9.81 11.46
N PRO A 39 -8.44 10.76 11.35
CA PRO A 39 -7.66 10.92 10.13
C PRO A 39 -6.84 9.67 9.78
N LEU A 40 -6.90 9.25 8.52
CA LEU A 40 -6.06 8.14 8.06
C LEU A 40 -4.58 8.54 8.00
N THR A 41 -3.69 7.58 8.19
CA THR A 41 -2.25 7.78 8.06
C THR A 41 -1.82 7.50 6.62
N LEU A 42 -0.99 8.38 6.05
CA LEU A 42 -0.38 8.15 4.74
C LEU A 42 0.69 7.06 4.86
N VAL A 43 0.45 5.92 4.24
CA VAL A 43 1.32 4.75 4.25
C VAL A 43 2.38 4.85 3.15
N ALA A 44 1.95 5.15 1.91
CA ALA A 44 2.87 5.24 0.80
C ALA A 44 2.34 6.18 -0.30
N SER A 45 3.27 6.76 -1.05
CA SER A 45 3.01 7.48 -2.30
C SER A 45 3.73 6.78 -3.45
N ILE A 46 3.02 6.55 -4.56
CA ILE A 46 3.50 5.77 -5.71
C ILE A 46 3.29 6.57 -7.00
N ASP A 47 4.37 7.04 -7.60
CA ASP A 47 4.39 7.67 -8.92
C ASP A 47 4.23 6.59 -10.00
N CYS A 48 3.02 6.52 -10.56
CA CYS A 48 2.66 5.52 -11.57
C CYS A 48 3.59 5.57 -12.79
N SER A 49 4.04 6.75 -13.20
CA SER A 49 4.88 6.90 -14.40
C SER A 49 6.27 6.29 -14.22
N LYS A 50 6.79 6.30 -12.98
CA LYS A 50 8.10 5.76 -12.65
C LYS A 50 8.09 4.24 -12.50
N ILE A 51 7.07 3.69 -11.84
CA ILE A 51 7.01 2.24 -11.57
C ILE A 51 6.39 1.41 -12.70
N LYS A 52 5.76 2.05 -13.70
CA LYS A 52 5.12 1.35 -14.83
C LYS A 52 6.08 0.49 -15.67
N GLY A 53 7.37 0.84 -15.68
CA GLY A 53 8.39 0.02 -16.35
C GLY A 53 8.78 -1.25 -15.58
N ASP A 54 8.52 -1.28 -14.28
CA ASP A 54 8.91 -2.36 -13.37
C ASP A 54 7.84 -3.45 -13.21
N ILE A 55 6.57 -3.14 -13.54
CA ILE A 55 5.47 -4.10 -13.57
C ILE A 55 4.75 -4.08 -14.92
N LYS A 56 4.44 -5.26 -15.48
CA LYS A 56 3.71 -5.43 -16.73
C LYS A 56 2.20 -5.55 -16.49
N ASN A 57 1.67 -4.60 -15.71
CA ASN A 57 0.27 -4.59 -15.30
C ASN A 57 -0.51 -3.46 -15.99
N ASN A 58 -1.64 -3.78 -16.62
CA ASN A 58 -2.49 -2.82 -17.33
C ASN A 58 -3.37 -1.99 -16.38
N SER A 59 -3.56 -2.43 -15.14
CA SER A 59 -4.32 -1.74 -14.10
C SER A 59 -3.62 -0.47 -13.61
N LEU A 60 -2.28 -0.40 -13.74
CA LEU A 60 -1.51 0.77 -13.33
C LEU A 60 -1.68 1.91 -14.36
N PRO A 61 -2.14 3.10 -13.92
CA PRO A 61 -2.26 4.24 -14.82
C PRO A 61 -0.93 4.68 -15.44
N GLY A 62 -0.99 5.40 -16.56
CA GLY A 62 0.21 5.91 -17.24
C GLY A 62 0.89 7.09 -16.52
N ALA A 63 0.15 7.81 -15.68
CA ALA A 63 0.60 9.01 -14.99
C ALA A 63 -0.19 9.24 -13.69
N GLY A 64 0.29 10.17 -12.88
CA GLY A 64 -0.29 10.50 -11.58
C GLY A 64 0.38 9.76 -10.42
N VAL A 65 -0.04 10.11 -9.20
CA VAL A 65 0.47 9.54 -7.96
C VAL A 65 -0.68 8.84 -7.24
N LEU A 66 -0.46 7.60 -6.81
CA LEU A 66 -1.33 6.90 -5.89
C LEU A 66 -0.89 7.19 -4.46
N TYR A 67 -1.82 7.61 -3.62
CA TYR A 67 -1.65 7.78 -2.19
C TYR A 67 -2.41 6.66 -1.48
N VAL A 68 -1.70 5.87 -0.69
CA VAL A 68 -2.24 4.75 0.08
C VAL A 68 -2.37 5.18 1.51
N PHE A 69 -3.58 5.10 2.05
CA PHE A 69 -3.93 5.47 3.40
C PHE A 69 -4.44 4.26 4.18
N SER A 70 -4.16 4.23 5.48
CA SER A 70 -4.66 3.20 6.39
C SER A 70 -4.94 3.79 7.77
N THR A 71 -5.87 3.17 8.49
CA THR A 71 -6.11 3.45 9.91
C THR A 71 -4.90 3.03 10.72
N TYR A 72 -4.48 3.87 11.65
CA TYR A 72 -3.39 3.58 12.58
C TYR A 72 -3.67 4.28 13.91
N SER A 73 -3.49 3.54 15.01
CA SER A 73 -3.48 4.10 16.36
C SER A 73 -2.33 3.48 17.15
N LYS A 74 -1.62 4.30 17.93
CA LYS A 74 -0.58 3.82 18.86
C LYS A 74 -1.18 3.15 20.10
N SER A 75 -2.45 3.39 20.39
CA SER A 75 -3.12 2.99 21.64
C SER A 75 -4.29 2.03 21.43
N ASP A 76 -5.02 2.19 20.34
CA ASP A 76 -6.29 1.51 20.14
C ASP A 76 -6.12 0.29 19.24
N TYR A 77 -6.98 -0.70 19.46
CA TYR A 77 -7.05 -1.86 18.58
C TYR A 77 -7.76 -1.50 17.27
N PHE A 78 -7.09 -1.71 16.13
CA PHE A 78 -7.65 -1.39 14.81
C PHE A 78 -7.42 -2.48 13.76
N LEU A 79 -6.82 -3.62 14.12
CA LEU A 79 -6.40 -4.65 13.15
C LEU A 79 -7.58 -5.18 12.33
N GLU A 80 -8.73 -5.44 12.96
CA GLU A 80 -9.93 -5.96 12.29
C GLU A 80 -10.49 -5.01 11.23
N ASN A 81 -10.29 -3.71 11.41
CA ASN A 81 -10.79 -2.67 10.51
C ASN A 81 -10.04 -2.63 9.18
N ILE A 82 -8.79 -3.11 9.16
CA ILE A 82 -7.91 -3.07 7.99
C ILE A 82 -7.54 -4.46 7.46
N THR A 83 -8.00 -5.53 8.12
CA THR A 83 -7.70 -6.90 7.75
C THR A 83 -8.73 -7.45 6.78
N TYR A 84 -8.28 -8.27 5.84
CA TYR A 84 -9.18 -9.02 4.97
C TYR A 84 -8.67 -10.44 4.72
N SER A 85 -9.41 -11.43 5.18
CA SER A 85 -9.14 -12.86 5.09
C SER A 85 -10.06 -13.60 4.11
N GLY A 86 -10.90 -12.85 3.39
CA GLY A 86 -11.94 -13.40 2.51
C GLY A 86 -13.35 -13.32 3.06
N ASP A 87 -13.54 -12.87 4.32
CA ASP A 87 -14.86 -12.68 4.90
C ASP A 87 -15.57 -11.44 4.29
N PRO A 88 -16.84 -11.56 3.86
CA PRO A 88 -17.57 -10.41 3.31
C PRO A 88 -17.68 -9.21 4.26
N SER A 89 -17.79 -9.43 5.56
CA SER A 89 -17.92 -8.36 6.58
C SER A 89 -16.62 -7.58 6.73
N GLU A 90 -15.47 -8.26 6.59
CA GLU A 90 -14.16 -7.62 6.53
C GLU A 90 -14.02 -6.78 5.26
N LEU A 91 -14.47 -7.30 4.10
CA LEU A 91 -14.48 -6.53 2.85
C LEU A 91 -15.36 -5.27 2.96
N GLU A 92 -16.53 -5.37 3.57
CA GLU A 92 -17.38 -4.21 3.85
C GLU A 92 -16.66 -3.17 4.72
N SER A 93 -15.88 -3.61 5.71
CA SER A 93 -15.06 -2.74 6.55
C SER A 93 -14.00 -2.01 5.72
N ILE A 94 -13.25 -2.72 4.87
CA ILE A 94 -12.27 -2.10 3.95
C ILE A 94 -12.94 -1.05 3.05
N LEU A 95 -14.08 -1.42 2.43
CA LEU A 95 -14.80 -0.55 1.52
C LEU A 95 -15.49 0.65 2.21
N SER A 96 -15.70 0.58 3.52
CA SER A 96 -16.28 1.67 4.31
C SER A 96 -15.32 2.84 4.55
N GLY A 97 -14.01 2.63 4.34
CA GLY A 97 -13.01 3.71 4.37
C GLY A 97 -11.96 3.62 5.48
N TYR A 98 -11.81 2.48 6.16
CA TYR A 98 -10.69 2.27 7.10
C TYR A 98 -9.32 2.21 6.42
N THR A 99 -9.31 1.94 5.12
CA THR A 99 -8.18 2.16 4.23
C THR A 99 -8.68 2.92 3.00
N LEU A 100 -7.78 3.60 2.30
CA LEU A 100 -8.16 4.34 1.10
C LEU A 100 -7.00 4.43 0.12
N VAL A 101 -7.30 4.23 -1.17
CA VAL A 101 -6.37 4.49 -2.26
C VAL A 101 -6.90 5.65 -3.08
N VAL A 102 -6.13 6.73 -3.14
CA VAL A 102 -6.48 7.94 -3.91
C VAL A 102 -5.47 8.13 -5.02
N ARG A 103 -5.95 8.35 -6.24
CA ARG A 103 -5.12 8.80 -7.35
C ARG A 103 -5.22 10.32 -7.49
N SER A 104 -4.08 10.99 -7.62
CA SER A 104 -4.03 12.38 -8.08
C SER A 104 -3.26 12.54 -9.39
N GLU A 105 -3.67 13.50 -10.22
CA GLU A 105 -3.02 13.90 -11.47
C GLU A 105 -2.61 15.38 -11.50
N GLY A 106 -2.79 16.11 -10.39
CA GLY A 106 -2.54 17.55 -10.29
C GLY A 106 -3.62 18.23 -9.43
N GLY A 107 -3.20 18.97 -8.39
CA GLY A 107 -4.10 19.38 -7.32
C GLY A 107 -3.42 20.12 -6.17
N VAL A 108 -4.09 20.13 -5.02
CA VAL A 108 -3.64 20.82 -3.79
C VAL A 108 -3.04 19.79 -2.83
N PHE A 109 -1.90 20.13 -2.26
CA PHE A 109 -1.31 19.35 -1.18
C PHE A 109 -1.98 19.71 0.15
N GLN A 110 -2.42 18.68 0.87
CA GLN A 110 -2.87 18.78 2.24
C GLN A 110 -1.81 18.21 3.16
N ALA A 111 -1.59 18.87 4.30
CA ALA A 111 -0.74 18.35 5.36
C ALA A 111 -1.52 17.37 6.23
N SER A 112 -0.85 16.33 6.72
CA SER A 112 -1.44 15.39 7.66
C SER A 112 -1.84 16.11 8.95
N PRO A 113 -3.06 15.89 9.46
CA PRO A 113 -3.48 16.42 10.75
C PRO A 113 -3.01 15.58 11.94
N VAL A 114 -2.32 14.45 11.70
CA VAL A 114 -1.85 13.50 12.73
C VAL A 114 -0.34 13.21 12.58
N ASP A 115 0.23 12.55 13.57
CA ASP A 115 1.60 12.03 13.51
C ASP A 115 1.78 11.18 12.24
N SER A 116 2.68 11.63 11.36
CA SER A 116 2.95 10.95 10.10
C SER A 116 4.15 10.01 10.21
N ILE A 117 4.11 8.93 9.43
CA ILE A 117 5.27 8.11 9.17
C ILE A 117 6.35 8.99 8.51
N PRO A 118 7.61 8.96 8.99
CA PRO A 118 8.70 9.66 8.35
C PRO A 118 8.78 9.37 6.85
N GLU A 119 8.95 10.42 6.05
CA GLU A 119 9.08 10.26 4.61
C GLU A 119 10.41 9.58 4.28
N VAL A 120 10.33 8.41 3.63
CA VAL A 120 11.50 7.65 3.22
C VAL A 120 11.36 7.26 1.75
N ALA A 121 12.22 7.84 0.91
CA ALA A 121 12.36 7.43 -0.48
C ALA A 121 12.86 5.97 -0.55
N THR A 122 12.43 5.24 -1.57
CA THR A 122 12.82 3.83 -1.73
C THR A 122 13.64 3.61 -3.00
N GLU A 123 14.40 2.52 -3.02
CA GLU A 123 15.02 1.94 -4.21
C GLU A 123 14.35 0.61 -4.57
N LEU A 124 14.38 0.25 -5.85
CA LEU A 124 13.91 -1.06 -6.33
C LEU A 124 15.10 -1.94 -6.71
N LYS A 125 15.07 -3.19 -6.25
CA LYS A 125 16.07 -4.18 -6.58
C LYS A 125 15.44 -5.49 -7.00
N ASP A 126 15.94 -6.07 -8.08
CA ASP A 126 15.52 -7.40 -8.50
C ASP A 126 15.87 -8.43 -7.42
N ARG A 127 14.87 -9.21 -7.01
CA ARG A 127 15.03 -10.32 -6.08
C ARG A 127 14.34 -11.55 -6.65
N LYS A 128 15.03 -12.69 -6.60
CA LYS A 128 14.45 -13.98 -6.93
C LYS A 128 13.83 -14.58 -5.68
N ILE A 129 12.62 -15.09 -5.83
CA ILE A 129 11.90 -15.84 -4.80
C ILE A 129 11.44 -17.17 -5.39
N GLU A 130 11.32 -18.19 -4.55
CA GLU A 130 10.62 -19.40 -4.95
C GLU A 130 9.11 -19.18 -4.98
N GLU A 131 8.40 -19.99 -5.75
CA GLU A 131 6.93 -19.88 -5.87
C GLU A 131 6.19 -20.25 -4.58
N GLU A 132 6.86 -20.99 -3.69
CA GLU A 132 6.33 -21.43 -2.40
C GLU A 132 6.81 -20.54 -1.24
N ASP A 133 7.64 -19.52 -1.51
CA ASP A 133 8.14 -18.61 -0.47
C ASP A 133 7.03 -17.68 0.02
N PHE A 134 7.01 -17.41 1.33
CA PHE A 134 6.16 -16.40 1.97
C PHE A 134 7.00 -15.11 2.16
N PRO A 135 6.93 -14.14 1.22
CA PRO A 135 7.83 -13.00 1.25
C PRO A 135 7.50 -12.03 2.39
N VAL A 136 8.41 -11.92 3.35
CA VAL A 136 8.34 -10.98 4.50
C VAL A 136 9.13 -9.68 4.22
N PHE A 137 8.85 -9.04 3.09
CA PHE A 137 9.49 -7.78 2.67
C PHE A 137 8.63 -7.05 1.64
N SER A 138 8.72 -5.73 1.56
CA SER A 138 7.97 -4.92 0.61
C SER A 138 8.41 -5.18 -0.84
N MET A 139 7.47 -5.34 -1.76
CA MET A 139 7.78 -5.62 -3.17
C MET A 139 6.69 -5.20 -4.15
N LEU A 140 7.10 -4.91 -5.38
CA LEU A 140 6.22 -4.92 -6.56
C LEU A 140 6.32 -6.28 -7.25
N SER A 141 5.19 -6.77 -7.76
CA SER A 141 5.14 -8.00 -8.55
C SER A 141 3.94 -7.97 -9.51
N ASP A 142 4.08 -8.67 -10.64
CA ASP A 142 3.00 -8.86 -11.62
C ASP A 142 1.96 -9.89 -11.13
N SER A 143 2.28 -10.64 -10.08
CA SER A 143 1.42 -11.65 -9.50
C SER A 143 1.40 -11.55 -7.97
N ALA A 144 0.25 -11.91 -7.40
CA ALA A 144 0.08 -12.08 -5.97
C ALA A 144 1.14 -13.04 -5.38
N PRO A 145 1.69 -12.74 -4.18
CA PRO A 145 2.59 -13.64 -3.48
C PRO A 145 1.89 -14.90 -2.98
N HIS A 146 2.67 -15.95 -2.75
CA HIS A 146 2.18 -17.15 -2.07
C HIS A 146 1.77 -16.83 -0.63
N GLY A 147 0.71 -17.50 -0.15
CA GLY A 147 0.15 -17.29 1.18
C GLY A 147 -0.90 -16.17 1.27
N MET A 148 -1.06 -15.35 0.24
CA MET A 148 -2.11 -14.33 0.21
C MET A 148 -3.48 -14.96 -0.01
N ILE A 149 -4.44 -14.65 0.86
CA ILE A 149 -5.82 -15.11 0.71
C ILE A 149 -6.58 -14.08 -0.13
N LEU A 150 -6.98 -14.46 -1.34
CA LEU A 150 -7.74 -13.56 -2.22
C LEU A 150 -8.87 -14.32 -2.90
N PRO A 151 -10.14 -13.97 -2.63
CA PRO A 151 -11.27 -14.57 -3.33
C PRO A 151 -11.21 -14.33 -4.84
N GLU A 152 -11.66 -15.33 -5.61
CA GLU A 152 -11.69 -15.28 -7.07
C GLU A 152 -12.51 -14.10 -7.60
N THR A 153 -13.51 -13.64 -6.86
CA THR A 153 -14.32 -12.48 -7.24
C THR A 153 -13.49 -11.20 -7.33
N LEU A 154 -12.52 -11.01 -6.43
CA LEU A 154 -11.63 -9.85 -6.47
C LEU A 154 -10.59 -9.95 -7.57
N THR A 155 -10.12 -11.16 -7.93
CA THR A 155 -9.15 -11.34 -9.02
C THR A 155 -9.75 -11.06 -10.40
N VAL A 156 -11.08 -11.07 -10.54
CA VAL A 156 -11.77 -10.67 -11.77
C VAL A 156 -11.69 -9.14 -11.98
N GLU A 157 -11.85 -8.37 -10.91
CA GLU A 157 -11.97 -6.91 -10.99
C GLU A 157 -10.66 -6.17 -10.74
N TYR A 158 -9.75 -6.77 -9.96
CA TYR A 158 -8.53 -6.14 -9.49
C TYR A 158 -7.29 -6.94 -9.85
N ASP A 159 -6.19 -6.23 -10.10
CA ASP A 159 -4.86 -6.81 -10.16
C ASP A 159 -4.04 -6.37 -8.94
N PHE A 160 -3.21 -7.29 -8.46
CA PHE A 160 -2.19 -7.03 -7.46
C PHE A 160 -1.12 -6.06 -8.01
N ILE A 161 -0.69 -5.11 -7.18
CA ILE A 161 0.37 -4.15 -7.52
C ILE A 161 1.60 -4.34 -6.64
N CYS A 162 1.41 -4.30 -5.33
CA CYS A 162 2.51 -4.39 -4.39
C CYS A 162 2.07 -4.91 -3.02
N GLN A 163 3.05 -5.41 -2.28
CA GLN A 163 2.92 -5.62 -0.85
C GLN A 163 3.87 -4.67 -0.11
N LEU A 164 3.42 -4.23 1.07
CA LEU A 164 4.16 -3.40 2.00
C LEU A 164 4.29 -4.19 3.30
N TYR A 165 5.51 -4.42 3.76
CA TYR A 165 5.78 -5.15 4.98
C TYR A 165 5.95 -4.18 6.15
N SER A 166 5.21 -4.39 7.23
CA SER A 166 5.15 -3.45 8.37
C SER A 166 6.53 -3.12 8.96
N SER A 167 7.41 -4.11 9.09
CA SER A 167 8.77 -3.90 9.62
C SER A 167 9.73 -3.13 8.69
N ASP A 168 9.38 -2.92 7.41
CA ASP A 168 10.20 -2.11 6.50
C ASP A 168 10.05 -0.60 6.76
N PHE A 169 9.04 -0.19 7.54
CA PHE A 169 8.83 1.19 7.91
C PHE A 169 9.82 1.65 9.00
N SER A 170 10.03 2.97 9.08
CA SER A 170 10.91 3.55 10.09
C SER A 170 10.26 3.54 11.48
N GLU A 171 11.06 3.37 12.53
CA GLU A 171 10.62 3.61 13.90
C GLU A 171 10.00 5.02 14.05
N PRO A 172 8.93 5.18 14.85
CA PRO A 172 8.26 4.16 15.66
C PRO A 172 7.17 3.35 14.90
N PHE A 173 7.08 3.42 13.58
CA PHE A 173 5.94 2.91 12.79
C PHE A 173 6.19 1.51 12.18
N LYS A 174 7.01 0.68 12.81
CA LYS A 174 7.22 -0.72 12.35
C LYS A 174 6.00 -1.62 12.57
N ASP A 175 4.98 -1.10 13.22
CA ASP A 175 3.69 -1.70 13.51
C ASP A 175 2.56 -0.92 12.82
N ILE A 176 2.84 -0.26 11.69
CA ILE A 176 1.85 0.55 10.96
C ILE A 176 0.57 -0.24 10.64
N PHE A 177 0.68 -1.55 10.49
CA PHE A 177 -0.44 -2.47 10.28
C PHE A 177 -0.79 -3.26 11.54
N TYR A 178 -0.66 -2.63 12.71
CA TYR A 178 -0.85 -3.15 14.07
C TYR A 178 0.19 -4.20 14.53
N LEU A 179 0.67 -5.07 13.64
CA LEU A 179 1.75 -6.03 13.92
C LEU A 179 3.00 -5.73 13.10
N THR A 180 4.17 -6.14 13.60
CA THR A 180 5.44 -5.95 12.88
C THR A 180 5.61 -6.87 11.69
N ASP A 181 4.92 -8.01 11.71
CA ASP A 181 4.93 -9.04 10.66
C ASP A 181 3.71 -8.96 9.73
N ALA A 182 2.81 -8.00 9.94
CA ALA A 182 1.68 -7.75 9.06
C ALA A 182 2.13 -7.28 7.66
N VAL A 183 1.35 -7.68 6.66
CA VAL A 183 1.58 -7.36 5.25
C VAL A 183 0.37 -6.64 4.69
N GLY A 184 0.57 -5.42 4.19
CA GLY A 184 -0.43 -4.66 3.46
C GLY A 184 -0.33 -4.91 1.96
N TYR A 185 -1.46 -5.09 1.28
CA TYR A 185 -1.53 -5.39 -0.15
C TYR A 185 -2.30 -4.31 -0.89
N LEU A 186 -1.72 -3.80 -1.97
CA LEU A 186 -2.34 -2.83 -2.87
C LEU A 186 -2.86 -3.53 -4.13
N PHE A 187 -4.12 -3.26 -4.44
CA PHE A 187 -4.82 -3.70 -5.63
C PHE A 187 -5.36 -2.52 -6.41
N LEU A 188 -5.35 -2.61 -7.73
CA LEU A 188 -5.98 -1.62 -8.63
C LEU A 188 -6.98 -2.29 -9.55
N LYS A 189 -8.06 -1.57 -9.88
CA LYS A 189 -9.04 -2.04 -10.85
C LYS A 189 -8.42 -2.22 -12.23
N LYS A 190 -8.83 -3.28 -12.92
CA LYS A 190 -8.37 -3.64 -14.28
C LYS A 190 -8.79 -2.66 -15.39
N ASN A 191 -9.62 -1.67 -15.06
CA ASN A 191 -10.05 -0.64 -15.99
C ASN A 191 -9.01 0.49 -16.17
N GLY A 192 -7.90 0.46 -15.44
CA GLY A 192 -6.83 1.46 -15.54
C GLY A 192 -7.19 2.85 -14.99
N SER A 193 -8.29 2.97 -14.23
CA SER A 193 -8.67 4.25 -13.60
C SER A 193 -7.72 4.66 -12.48
N GLY A 194 -7.03 3.69 -11.87
CA GLY A 194 -6.25 3.86 -10.66
C GLY A 194 -7.08 3.89 -9.38
N GLU A 195 -8.39 3.60 -9.48
CA GLU A 195 -9.17 3.18 -8.31
C GLU A 195 -8.59 1.87 -7.78
N GLY A 196 -8.46 1.79 -6.45
CA GLY A 196 -7.80 0.69 -5.81
C GLY A 196 -8.36 0.35 -4.45
N MET A 197 -7.83 -0.73 -3.91
CA MET A 197 -8.13 -1.22 -2.58
C MET A 197 -6.81 -1.54 -1.88
N PHE A 198 -6.78 -1.30 -0.58
CA PHE A 198 -5.66 -1.65 0.28
C PHE A 198 -6.17 -2.40 1.50
N PHE A 199 -5.58 -3.53 1.84
CA PHE A 199 -5.94 -4.28 3.04
C PHE A 199 -4.72 -5.03 3.58
N VAL A 200 -4.82 -5.48 4.81
CA VAL A 200 -3.77 -6.18 5.55
C VAL A 200 -4.12 -7.65 5.71
N GLN A 201 -3.10 -8.50 5.72
CA GLN A 201 -3.18 -9.85 6.28
C GLN A 201 -2.04 -10.06 7.26
N THR A 202 -2.31 -10.91 8.24
CA THR A 202 -1.36 -11.35 9.26
C THR A 202 -1.21 -12.86 9.13
N GLY A 203 0.03 -13.35 9.19
CA GLY A 203 0.36 -14.77 9.11
C GLY A 203 0.21 -15.52 10.44
#